data_AF-A0AAN0JS59-F1
#
_entry.id   AF-A0AAN0JS59-F1
#
_cell.length_a   1.000
_cell.length_b   1.000
_cell.length_c   1.000
_cell.angle_alpha   90.00
_cell.angle_beta   90.00
_cell.angle_gamma   90.00
#
_symmetry.space_group_name_H-M   'P 1'
#
loop_
_entity.id
_entity.type
_entity.pdbx_description
1 polymer ?
#
loop_
_entity_poly.entity_id
_entity_poly.type
_entity_poly.pdbx_seq_one_letter_code
_entity_poly.pdbx_strand_id
1 'polypeptide(L)'
;MGLRKRIATLFLQYCKTPLFNPEAAKHIKVPQDPSVLRTNVYYCRSCCQYLPSTDFELSTKSHVIGHCRQCKELDNKARAREDYTLYRAMLKTIRKTEENYQDDSHIIFIIQESDVRYLIENIWAGQSAVSGEKDLFELILVRWNITEHWSPWNCILLTTDEARAHVKLDDPEKAYSSQFTDKIRQRHILARNYFTQIPGMMEEMSTKVKELPLPRPKERIIVVRQHPQEQQQQQLAVDSNQDMHY
;
A
#
# COMPACT_ATOMS: atom_id res chain seq x y z
N MET A 1 -52.58 22.69 44.61
CA MET A 1 -52.25 21.87 43.42
C MET A 1 -53.31 20.77 43.26
N GLY A 2 -53.94 20.65 42.09
CA GLY A 2 -54.98 19.65 41.85
C GLY A 2 -54.45 18.21 41.76
N LEU A 3 -55.28 17.24 42.11
CA LEU A 3 -54.95 15.80 42.14
C LEU A 3 -54.32 15.31 40.83
N ARG A 4 -54.88 15.73 39.69
CA ARG A 4 -54.35 15.38 38.35
C ARG A 4 -52.89 15.78 38.15
N LYS A 5 -52.49 16.97 38.61
CA LYS A 5 -51.10 17.43 38.51
C LYS A 5 -50.17 16.58 39.37
N ARG A 6 -50.60 16.22 40.59
CA ARG A 6 -49.81 15.35 41.49
C ARG A 6 -49.61 13.96 40.91
N ILE A 7 -50.65 13.36 40.33
CA ILE A 7 -50.56 12.05 39.66
C ILE A 7 -49.59 12.12 38.48
N ALA A 8 -49.68 13.14 37.63
CA ALA A 8 -48.78 13.32 36.49
C ALA A 8 -47.31 13.50 36.94
N THR A 9 -47.05 14.26 38.00
CA THR A 9 -45.70 14.43 38.56
C THR A 9 -45.14 13.13 39.12
N LEU A 10 -45.95 12.37 39.87
CA LEU A 10 -45.53 11.07 40.41
C LEU A 10 -45.24 10.06 39.29
N PHE A 11 -46.07 10.04 38.26
CA PHE A 11 -45.84 9.19 37.08
C PHE A 11 -44.54 9.56 36.37
N LEU A 12 -44.26 10.85 36.17
CA LEU A 12 -43.00 11.33 35.59
C LEU A 12 -41.78 10.98 36.46
N GLN A 13 -41.89 11.08 37.79
CA GLN A 13 -40.83 10.64 38.69
C GLN A 13 -40.60 9.13 38.58
N TYR A 14 -41.68 8.35 38.51
CA TYR A 14 -41.62 6.91 38.34
C TYR A 14 -40.93 6.51 37.02
N CYS A 15 -41.27 7.15 35.90
CA CYS A 15 -40.64 6.91 34.59
C CYS A 15 -39.14 7.28 34.54
N LYS A 16 -38.66 8.13 35.45
CA LYS A 16 -37.25 8.53 35.55
C LYS A 16 -36.41 7.55 36.38
N THR A 17 -37.05 6.66 37.14
CA THR A 17 -36.37 5.70 38.00
C THR A 17 -35.87 4.51 37.16
N PRO A 18 -34.54 4.24 37.10
CA PRO A 18 -33.96 3.15 36.32
C PRO A 18 -34.51 1.77 36.65
N LEU A 19 -34.95 1.58 37.89
CA LEU A 19 -35.57 0.34 38.37
C LEU A 19 -36.82 -0.03 37.55
N PHE A 20 -37.57 0.97 37.10
CA PHE A 20 -38.84 0.78 36.39
C PHE A 20 -38.74 1.11 34.89
N ASN A 21 -37.75 1.91 34.50
CA ASN A 21 -37.46 2.24 33.11
C ASN A 21 -35.97 2.00 32.81
N PRO A 22 -35.58 0.82 32.32
CA PRO A 22 -34.17 0.51 32.06
C PRO A 22 -33.55 1.42 30.99
N GLU A 23 -34.34 1.97 30.06
CA GLU A 23 -33.85 2.95 29.07
C GLU A 23 -33.48 4.28 29.73
N ALA A 24 -34.15 4.67 30.82
CA ALA A 24 -33.78 5.88 31.57
C ALA A 24 -32.36 5.77 32.16
N ALA A 25 -31.89 4.55 32.47
CA ALA A 25 -30.54 4.32 32.99
C ALA A 25 -29.44 4.84 32.06
N LYS A 26 -29.65 4.74 30.73
CA LYS A 26 -28.68 5.18 29.71
C LYS A 26 -28.49 6.69 29.67
N HIS A 27 -29.47 7.44 30.17
CA HIS A 27 -29.48 8.91 30.13
C HIS A 27 -29.08 9.55 31.47
N ILE A 28 -28.74 8.74 32.48
CA ILE A 28 -28.26 9.22 33.77
C ILE A 28 -26.79 9.62 33.65
N LYS A 29 -26.52 10.90 33.92
CA LYS A 29 -25.17 11.47 33.82
C LYS A 29 -24.32 11.24 35.08
N VAL A 30 -24.95 10.94 36.22
CA VAL A 30 -24.27 10.78 37.52
C VAL A 30 -24.62 9.40 38.07
N PRO A 31 -23.63 8.54 38.36
CA PRO A 31 -23.87 7.26 39.02
C PRO A 31 -24.74 7.45 40.27
N GLN A 32 -25.87 6.73 40.35
CA GLN A 32 -26.83 6.88 41.45
C GLN A 32 -26.40 6.14 42.72
N ASP A 33 -25.46 5.19 42.60
CA ASP A 33 -24.93 4.44 43.73
C ASP A 33 -23.84 5.27 44.46
N PRO A 34 -24.05 5.64 45.73
CA PRO A 34 -23.07 6.39 46.52
C PRO A 34 -21.72 5.68 46.66
N SER A 35 -21.69 4.36 46.51
CA SER A 35 -20.48 3.54 46.62
C SER A 35 -19.54 3.74 45.43
N VAL A 36 -20.10 3.96 44.24
CA VAL A 36 -19.34 4.22 43.00
C VAL A 36 -18.75 5.63 42.99
N LEU A 37 -19.36 6.56 43.73
CA LEU A 37 -18.79 7.90 43.97
C LEU A 37 -17.62 7.88 44.96
N ARG A 38 -17.43 6.80 45.73
CA ARG A 38 -16.25 6.64 46.61
C ARG A 38 -14.99 6.24 45.85
N THR A 39 -15.15 5.66 44.67
CA THR A 39 -14.06 5.45 43.71
C THR A 39 -13.74 6.76 42.99
N ASN A 40 -12.45 7.08 42.81
CA ASN A 40 -12.02 8.27 42.08
C ASN A 40 -12.54 8.23 40.63
N VAL A 41 -13.65 8.95 40.40
CA VAL A 41 -14.29 9.12 39.09
C VAL A 41 -13.95 10.50 38.53
N TYR A 42 -13.74 10.58 37.21
CA TYR A 42 -13.40 11.81 36.51
C TYR A 42 -14.31 12.04 35.31
N TYR A 43 -14.42 13.31 34.90
CA TYR A 43 -15.28 13.73 33.79
C TYR A 43 -14.49 13.83 32.48
N CYS A 44 -14.95 13.13 31.44
CA CYS A 44 -14.41 13.26 30.10
C CYS A 44 -15.12 14.38 29.31
N ARG A 45 -14.35 15.29 28.74
CA ARG A 45 -14.88 16.45 27.98
C ARG A 45 -15.44 16.08 26.60
N SER A 46 -15.06 14.95 26.02
CA SER A 46 -15.47 14.56 24.66
C SER A 46 -16.73 13.72 24.63
N CYS A 47 -16.82 12.70 25.48
CA CYS A 47 -18.04 11.88 25.58
C CYS A 47 -19.04 12.40 26.63
N CYS A 48 -18.67 13.44 27.38
CA CYS A 48 -19.51 14.06 28.41
C CYS A 48 -20.01 13.08 29.50
N GLN A 49 -19.20 12.07 29.83
CA GLN A 49 -19.52 11.03 30.83
C GLN A 49 -18.53 11.07 32.00
N TYR A 50 -19.02 10.67 33.19
CA TYR A 50 -18.19 10.38 34.36
C TYR A 50 -17.73 8.94 34.29
N LEU A 51 -16.42 8.73 34.30
CA LEU A 51 -15.79 7.41 34.17
C LEU A 51 -14.78 7.19 35.31
N PRO A 52 -14.49 5.94 35.68
CA PRO A 52 -13.47 5.63 36.68
C PRO A 52 -12.08 6.09 36.27
N SER A 53 -11.20 6.34 37.25
CA SER A 53 -9.77 6.64 37.04
C SER A 53 -9.03 5.68 36.10
N THR A 54 -9.43 4.41 36.02
CA THR A 54 -8.86 3.39 35.13
C THR A 54 -9.09 3.67 33.65
N ASP A 55 -10.13 4.43 33.31
CA ASP A 55 -10.46 4.79 31.93
C ASP A 55 -9.76 6.06 31.45
N PHE A 56 -8.87 6.62 32.28
CA PHE A 56 -8.03 7.76 31.95
C PHE A 56 -6.56 7.38 32.06
N GLU A 57 -5.76 7.92 31.14
CA GLU A 57 -4.30 7.85 31.26
C GLU A 57 -3.83 8.95 32.21
N LEU A 58 -3.79 8.63 33.50
CA LEU A 58 -3.36 9.56 34.54
C LEU A 58 -1.83 9.55 34.62
N SER A 59 -1.20 10.50 33.94
CA SER A 59 0.24 10.77 34.13
C SER A 59 0.44 11.58 35.41
N THR A 60 1.41 11.19 36.24
CA THR A 60 1.82 11.92 37.46
C THR A 60 2.27 13.36 37.22
N LYS A 61 2.54 13.74 35.95
CA LYS A 61 2.95 15.09 35.55
C LYS A 61 1.80 15.97 35.02
N SER A 62 0.62 15.40 34.80
CA SER A 62 -0.53 16.15 34.27
C SER A 62 -1.44 16.61 35.39
N HIS A 63 -1.56 17.92 35.56
CA HIS A 63 -2.49 18.52 36.53
C HIS A 63 -3.94 18.57 36.04
N VAL A 64 -4.21 18.15 34.81
CA VAL A 64 -5.55 18.21 34.20
C VAL A 64 -5.96 16.81 33.76
N ILE A 65 -7.08 16.32 34.29
CA ILE A 65 -7.74 15.13 33.75
C ILE A 65 -8.42 15.52 32.43
N GLY A 66 -7.99 14.88 31.35
CA GLY A 66 -8.39 15.23 29.99
C GLY A 66 -9.46 14.30 29.42
N HIS A 67 -9.09 13.62 28.34
CA HIS A 67 -9.97 12.75 27.56
C HIS A 67 -9.87 11.32 28.10
N CYS A 68 -10.97 10.57 28.08
CA CYS A 68 -10.91 9.14 28.38
C CYS A 68 -10.14 8.38 27.27
N ARG A 69 -9.63 7.20 27.61
CA ARG A 69 -8.84 6.35 26.70
C ARG A 69 -9.57 6.08 25.38
N GLN A 70 -10.87 5.83 25.44
CA GLN A 70 -11.67 5.57 24.24
C GLN A 70 -11.77 6.80 23.33
N CYS A 71 -12.02 7.99 23.88
CA CYS A 71 -12.02 9.24 23.10
C CYS A 71 -10.62 9.55 22.54
N LYS A 72 -9.56 9.26 23.29
CA LYS A 72 -8.18 9.41 22.82
C LYS A 72 -7.85 8.43 21.70
N GLU A 73 -8.28 7.19 21.79
CA GLU A 73 -8.09 6.18 20.74
C GLU A 73 -8.86 6.56 19.47
N LEU A 74 -10.08 7.08 19.61
CA LEU A 74 -10.86 7.61 18.48
C LEU A 74 -10.18 8.81 17.83
N ASP A 75 -9.63 9.75 18.62
CA ASP A 75 -8.86 10.90 18.12
C ASP A 75 -7.59 10.44 17.39
N ASN A 76 -6.84 9.50 17.96
CA ASN A 76 -5.65 8.92 17.31
C ASN A 76 -6.00 8.24 15.98
N LYS A 77 -7.11 7.48 15.93
CA LYS A 77 -7.61 6.88 14.70
C LYS A 77 -8.06 7.94 13.68
N ALA A 78 -8.62 9.06 14.13
CA ALA A 78 -9.00 10.18 13.27
C ALA A 78 -7.77 10.90 12.70
N ARG A 79 -6.76 11.22 13.52
CA ARG A 79 -5.48 11.80 13.08
C ARG A 79 -4.75 10.90 12.09
N ALA A 80 -4.69 9.60 12.35
CA ALA A 80 -4.11 8.65 11.41
C ALA A 80 -4.88 8.55 10.08
N ARG A 81 -6.17 8.93 10.04
CA ARG A 81 -6.95 9.05 8.79
C ARG A 81 -6.65 10.35 8.04
N GLU A 82 -6.23 11.42 8.72
CA GLU A 82 -5.80 12.67 8.07
C GLU A 82 -4.50 12.46 7.25
N ASP A 83 -3.60 11.58 7.71
CA ASP A 83 -2.33 11.25 7.05
C ASP A 83 -2.48 10.54 5.68
N TYR A 84 -3.65 9.94 5.37
CA TYR A 84 -3.87 9.26 4.07
C TYR A 84 -4.36 10.16 2.94
N THR A 85 -4.71 11.41 3.24
CA THR A 85 -5.26 12.34 2.25
C THR A 85 -4.31 12.56 1.08
N LEU A 86 -3.01 12.68 1.35
CA LEU A 86 -1.97 12.83 0.35
C LEU A 86 -1.82 11.58 -0.53
N TYR A 87 -1.69 10.40 0.08
CA TYR A 87 -1.57 9.13 -0.64
C TYR A 87 -2.81 8.81 -1.48
N ARG A 88 -4.01 9.19 -0.99
CA ARG A 88 -5.25 9.12 -1.76
C ARG A 88 -5.20 10.03 -2.99
N ALA A 89 -4.70 11.25 -2.85
CA ALA A 89 -4.56 12.18 -3.97
C ALA A 89 -3.57 11.64 -5.01
N MET A 90 -2.43 11.10 -4.58
CA MET A 90 -1.46 10.44 -5.45
C MET A 90 -2.06 9.25 -6.20
N LEU A 91 -2.79 8.36 -5.51
CA LEU A 91 -3.45 7.21 -6.14
C LEU A 91 -4.45 7.66 -7.22
N LYS A 92 -5.21 8.72 -6.96
CA LYS A 92 -6.11 9.30 -7.96
C LYS A 92 -5.36 9.82 -9.17
N THR A 93 -4.22 10.48 -8.97
CA THR A 93 -3.36 10.96 -10.05
C THR A 93 -2.85 9.79 -10.90
N ILE A 94 -2.35 8.71 -10.27
CA ILE A 94 -1.85 7.53 -10.98
C ILE A 94 -2.98 6.89 -11.80
N ARG A 95 -4.17 6.70 -11.23
CA ARG A 95 -5.33 6.16 -11.96
C ARG A 95 -5.69 7.00 -13.18
N LYS A 96 -5.71 8.32 -13.02
CA LYS A 96 -6.00 9.25 -14.12
C LYS A 96 -4.92 9.22 -15.20
N THR A 97 -3.65 9.05 -14.85
CA THR A 97 -2.58 8.93 -15.85
C THR A 97 -2.68 7.60 -16.59
N GLU A 98 -3.00 6.52 -15.89
CA GLU A 98 -3.13 5.17 -16.48
C GLU A 98 -4.35 5.04 -17.40
N GLU A 99 -5.46 5.71 -17.09
CA GLU A 99 -6.64 5.80 -17.98
C GLU A 99 -6.29 6.36 -19.37
N ASN A 100 -5.26 7.21 -19.48
CA ASN A 100 -4.83 7.76 -20.76
C ASN A 100 -4.10 6.74 -21.66
N TYR A 101 -3.53 5.68 -21.08
CA TYR A 101 -2.77 4.67 -21.84
C TYR A 101 -3.67 3.58 -22.44
N GLN A 102 -4.90 3.40 -21.95
CA GLN A 102 -5.90 2.44 -22.47
C GLN A 102 -5.36 1.00 -22.64
N ASP A 103 -4.50 0.55 -21.72
CA ASP A 103 -3.77 -0.72 -21.81
C ASP A 103 -4.36 -1.83 -20.92
N ASP A 104 -5.65 -1.74 -20.57
CA ASP A 104 -6.38 -2.70 -19.73
C ASP A 104 -5.64 -3.10 -18.42
N SER A 105 -4.83 -2.19 -17.86
CA SER A 105 -4.08 -2.47 -16.64
C SER A 105 -5.00 -2.56 -15.40
N HIS A 106 -5.16 -3.77 -14.85
CA HIS A 106 -6.01 -4.01 -13.68
C HIS A 106 -5.30 -3.78 -12.34
N ILE A 107 -3.96 -3.79 -12.34
CA ILE A 107 -3.13 -3.70 -11.11
C ILE A 107 -3.42 -2.42 -10.32
N ILE A 108 -3.68 -1.30 -10.99
CA ILE A 108 -3.93 -0.01 -10.32
C ILE A 108 -5.26 0.03 -9.53
N PHE A 109 -6.22 -0.83 -9.90
CA PHE A 109 -7.50 -0.96 -9.22
C PHE A 109 -7.42 -1.84 -7.97
N ILE A 110 -6.45 -2.75 -7.92
CA ILE A 110 -6.20 -3.62 -6.75
C ILE A 110 -5.56 -2.82 -5.60
N ILE A 111 -4.73 -1.83 -5.93
CA ILE A 111 -3.99 -1.02 -4.95
C ILE A 111 -4.91 -0.06 -4.18
N GLN A 112 -4.69 0.01 -2.86
CA GLN A 112 -5.35 0.93 -1.93
C GLN A 112 -4.43 2.06 -1.48
N GLU A 113 -4.96 3.04 -0.72
CA GLU A 113 -4.15 4.19 -0.27
C GLU A 113 -3.03 3.78 0.70
N SER A 114 -3.24 2.73 1.50
CA SER A 114 -2.22 2.14 2.39
C SER A 114 -1.04 1.55 1.62
N ASP A 115 -1.31 0.96 0.46
CA ASP A 115 -0.31 0.35 -0.40
C ASP A 115 0.58 1.41 -1.06
N VAL A 116 -0.04 2.52 -1.51
CA VAL A 116 0.69 3.68 -2.03
C VAL A 116 1.58 4.29 -0.95
N ARG A 117 1.07 4.40 0.29
CA ARG A 117 1.89 4.85 1.42
C ARG A 117 3.10 3.96 1.63
N TYR A 118 2.92 2.64 1.67
CA TYR A 118 4.03 1.70 1.83
C TYR A 118 5.04 1.80 0.68
N LEU A 119 4.55 1.92 -0.56
CA LEU A 119 5.40 2.11 -1.73
C LEU A 119 6.27 3.37 -1.56
N ILE A 120 5.70 4.48 -1.12
CA ILE A 120 6.44 5.74 -0.95
C ILE A 120 7.39 5.68 0.24
N GLU A 121 6.90 5.34 1.43
CA GLU A 121 7.68 5.39 2.67
C GLU A 121 8.73 4.27 2.77
N ASN A 122 8.37 3.04 2.41
CA ASN A 122 9.24 1.88 2.65
C ASN A 122 10.10 1.51 1.43
N ILE A 123 9.60 1.72 0.21
CA ILE A 123 10.31 1.32 -1.01
C ILE A 123 11.12 2.50 -1.58
N TRP A 124 10.49 3.67 -1.67
CA TRP A 124 11.12 4.88 -2.16
C TRP A 124 11.72 5.77 -1.07
N ALA A 125 11.58 5.40 0.21
CA ALA A 125 12.10 6.14 1.36
C ALA A 125 11.59 7.60 1.44
N GLY A 126 10.39 7.87 0.90
CA GLY A 126 9.75 9.18 0.92
C GLY A 126 10.47 10.26 0.12
N GLN A 127 11.26 9.88 -0.88
CA GLN A 127 12.05 10.83 -1.65
C GLN A 127 12.14 10.48 -3.14
N SER A 128 12.34 11.49 -3.99
CA SER A 128 12.61 11.29 -5.42
C SER A 128 13.79 10.34 -5.60
N ALA A 129 13.66 9.44 -6.57
CA ALA A 129 14.73 8.53 -6.94
C ALA A 129 15.95 9.27 -7.49
N VAL A 130 15.76 10.37 -8.24
CA VAL A 130 16.81 11.07 -9.00
C VAL A 130 17.44 12.19 -8.18
N SER A 131 16.68 13.19 -7.76
CA SER A 131 17.17 14.34 -6.98
C SER A 131 17.27 14.07 -5.48
N GLY A 132 16.52 13.10 -4.95
CA GLY A 132 16.38 12.90 -3.51
C GLY A 132 15.50 13.94 -2.81
N GLU A 133 14.67 14.68 -3.56
CA GLU A 133 13.69 15.61 -3.02
C GLU A 133 12.71 14.89 -2.09
N LYS A 134 12.40 15.49 -0.93
CA LYS A 134 11.59 14.88 0.14
C LYS A 134 10.20 15.49 0.27
N ASP A 135 9.94 16.60 -0.44
CA ASP A 135 8.62 17.19 -0.45
C ASP A 135 7.63 16.28 -1.21
N LEU A 136 6.85 15.52 -0.45
CA LEU A 136 5.88 14.57 -0.99
C LEU A 136 4.82 15.25 -1.88
N PHE A 137 4.53 16.56 -1.74
CA PHE A 137 3.54 17.24 -2.58
C PHE A 137 3.99 17.39 -4.03
N GLU A 138 5.30 17.43 -4.28
CA GLU A 138 5.90 17.55 -5.61
C GLU A 138 6.22 16.19 -6.24
N LEU A 139 6.03 15.10 -5.49
CA LEU A 139 6.35 13.76 -5.96
C LEU A 139 5.17 13.05 -6.62
N ILE A 140 5.47 12.36 -7.70
CA ILE A 140 4.54 11.53 -8.45
C ILE A 140 5.15 10.17 -8.78
N LEU A 141 4.30 9.14 -8.79
CA LEU A 141 4.67 7.81 -9.24
C LEU A 141 4.33 7.68 -10.72
N VAL A 142 5.34 7.37 -11.53
CA VAL A 142 5.19 7.11 -12.97
C VAL A 142 5.71 5.72 -13.32
N ARG A 143 5.39 5.24 -14.53
CA ARG A 143 5.96 3.99 -15.06
C ARG A 143 7.47 4.14 -15.19
N TRP A 144 8.21 3.11 -14.80
CA TRP A 144 9.66 3.05 -15.05
C TRP A 144 9.93 2.71 -16.51
N ASN A 145 9.36 1.61 -17.00
CA ASN A 145 9.34 1.27 -18.42
C ASN A 145 7.96 1.63 -19.00
N ILE A 146 7.93 2.57 -19.93
CA ILE A 146 6.71 3.08 -20.57
C ILE A 146 5.96 1.98 -21.34
N THR A 147 6.69 1.03 -21.91
CA THR A 147 6.14 -0.09 -22.69
C THR A 147 5.42 -1.14 -21.84
N GLU A 148 5.67 -1.15 -20.53
CA GLU A 148 5.03 -2.06 -19.60
C GLU A 148 3.96 -1.33 -18.78
N HIS A 149 2.89 -2.04 -18.46
CA HIS A 149 1.84 -1.56 -17.57
C HIS A 149 2.39 -1.08 -16.23
N TRP A 150 1.73 -0.11 -15.63
CA TRP A 150 2.11 0.33 -14.29
C TRP A 150 1.92 -0.81 -13.28
N SER A 151 2.90 -0.95 -12.40
CA SER A 151 2.85 -1.88 -11.27
C SER A 151 3.84 -1.41 -10.19
N PRO A 152 3.72 -1.91 -8.94
CA PRO A 152 4.69 -1.58 -7.89
C PRO A 152 6.15 -1.91 -8.24
N TRP A 153 6.37 -2.87 -9.14
CA TRP A 153 7.70 -3.28 -9.63
C TRP A 153 8.03 -2.74 -11.05
N ASN A 154 7.21 -1.84 -11.59
CA ASN A 154 7.47 -1.07 -12.80
C ASN A 154 7.13 0.41 -12.58
N CYS A 155 7.37 0.93 -11.38
CA CYS A 155 7.12 2.33 -11.04
C CYS A 155 8.40 3.04 -10.60
N ILE A 156 8.40 4.36 -10.64
CA ILE A 156 9.46 5.20 -10.08
C ILE A 156 8.86 6.46 -9.46
N LEU A 157 9.35 6.85 -8.28
CA LEU A 157 8.95 8.07 -7.59
C LEU A 157 9.87 9.21 -8.01
N LEU A 158 9.29 10.25 -8.62
CA LEU A 158 10.01 11.38 -9.21
C LEU A 158 9.30 12.69 -8.89
N THR A 159 9.99 13.82 -9.01
CA THR A 159 9.33 15.12 -9.07
C THR A 159 8.57 15.28 -10.38
N THR A 160 7.63 16.23 -10.42
CA THR A 160 6.85 16.53 -11.64
C THR A 160 7.74 16.86 -12.85
N ASP A 161 8.84 17.59 -12.66
CA ASP A 161 9.78 17.93 -13.73
C ASP A 161 10.67 16.76 -14.14
N GLU A 162 11.13 15.95 -13.18
CA GLU A 162 11.87 14.72 -13.47
C GLU A 162 11.03 13.73 -14.26
N ALA A 163 9.76 13.57 -13.90
CA ALA A 163 8.83 12.71 -14.63
C ALA A 163 8.62 13.17 -16.07
N ARG A 164 8.53 14.48 -16.33
CA ARG A 164 8.46 15.03 -17.70
C ARG A 164 9.71 14.72 -18.52
N ALA A 165 10.87 14.69 -17.89
CA ALA A 165 12.11 14.26 -18.54
C ALA A 165 12.10 12.74 -18.77
N HIS A 166 11.65 11.97 -17.79
CA HIS A 166 11.60 10.51 -17.83
C HIS A 166 10.71 9.97 -18.95
N VAL A 167 9.51 10.55 -19.14
CA VAL A 167 8.55 10.12 -20.19
C VAL A 167 9.11 10.28 -21.61
N LYS A 168 10.11 11.15 -21.81
CA LYS A 168 10.77 11.34 -23.12
C LYS A 168 11.85 10.29 -23.41
N LEU A 169 12.19 9.46 -22.42
CA LEU A 169 13.19 8.41 -22.56
C LEU A 169 12.51 7.16 -23.14
N ASP A 170 13.06 6.64 -24.24
CA ASP A 170 12.53 5.43 -24.89
C ASP A 170 12.95 4.15 -24.13
N ASP A 171 14.22 4.09 -23.70
CA ASP A 171 14.77 2.96 -22.94
C ASP A 171 15.46 3.47 -21.65
N PRO A 172 14.82 3.32 -20.48
CA PRO A 172 15.39 3.78 -19.21
C PRO A 172 16.63 2.99 -18.79
N GLU A 173 16.80 1.73 -19.21
CA GLU A 173 17.99 0.94 -18.85
C GLU A 173 19.25 1.48 -19.55
N LYS A 174 19.10 2.11 -20.72
CA LYS A 174 20.21 2.74 -21.47
C LYS A 174 20.41 4.21 -21.13
N ALA A 175 19.33 4.92 -20.77
CA ALA A 175 19.38 6.35 -20.51
C ALA A 175 20.00 6.69 -19.14
N TYR A 176 19.78 5.86 -18.12
CA TYR A 176 20.36 6.06 -16.80
C TYR A 176 21.67 5.30 -16.61
N SER A 177 22.49 5.75 -15.65
CA SER A 177 23.70 5.02 -15.27
C SER A 177 23.38 3.63 -14.74
N SER A 178 24.24 2.64 -14.99
CA SER A 178 24.07 1.25 -14.51
C SER A 178 23.90 1.16 -12.99
N GLN A 179 24.67 1.96 -12.24
CA GLN A 179 24.55 2.00 -10.77
C GLN A 179 23.17 2.48 -10.31
N PHE A 180 22.53 3.37 -11.08
CA PHE A 180 21.19 3.85 -10.80
C PHE A 180 20.14 2.80 -11.14
N THR A 181 20.23 2.20 -12.33
CA THR A 181 19.28 1.16 -12.76
C THR A 181 19.32 -0.05 -11.83
N ASP A 182 20.49 -0.43 -11.31
CA ASP A 182 20.62 -1.49 -10.30
C ASP A 182 19.91 -1.14 -8.99
N LYS A 183 20.01 0.10 -8.52
CA LYS A 183 19.26 0.58 -7.34
C LYS A 183 17.76 0.54 -7.56
N ILE A 184 17.29 0.92 -8.75
CA ILE A 184 15.87 0.85 -9.11
C ILE A 184 15.40 -0.60 -9.14
N ARG A 185 16.17 -1.50 -9.76
CA ARG A 185 15.87 -2.94 -9.78
C ARG A 185 15.79 -3.53 -8.37
N GLN A 186 16.67 -3.14 -7.46
CA GLN A 186 16.59 -3.56 -6.06
C GLN A 186 15.28 -3.12 -5.39
N ARG A 187 14.84 -1.87 -5.59
CA ARG A 187 13.56 -1.38 -5.08
C ARG A 187 12.37 -2.13 -5.68
N HIS A 188 12.41 -2.43 -6.97
CA HIS A 188 11.37 -3.23 -7.63
C HIS A 188 11.30 -4.65 -7.08
N ILE A 189 12.45 -5.27 -6.75
CA ILE A 189 12.48 -6.58 -6.10
C ILE A 189 11.82 -6.51 -4.71
N LEU A 190 12.11 -5.46 -3.92
CA LEU A 190 11.46 -5.26 -2.62
C LEU A 190 9.94 -5.09 -2.78
N ALA A 191 9.51 -4.30 -3.76
CA ALA A 191 8.09 -4.13 -4.08
C ALA A 191 7.45 -5.47 -4.44
N ARG A 192 8.09 -6.24 -5.31
CA ARG A 192 7.59 -7.53 -5.74
C ARG A 192 7.40 -8.48 -4.56
N ASN A 193 8.36 -8.57 -3.66
CA ASN A 193 8.30 -9.46 -2.49
C ASN A 193 7.20 -9.09 -1.48
N TYR A 194 6.89 -7.79 -1.37
CA TYR A 194 5.81 -7.32 -0.51
C TYR A 194 4.45 -7.52 -1.17
N PHE A 195 4.30 -7.04 -2.40
CA PHE A 195 3.02 -6.97 -3.11
C PHE A 195 2.52 -8.33 -3.62
N THR A 196 3.39 -9.33 -3.79
CA THR A 196 2.96 -10.72 -4.09
C THR A 196 2.18 -11.39 -2.96
N GLN A 197 2.22 -10.84 -1.75
CA GLN A 197 1.43 -11.34 -0.62
C GLN A 197 -0.05 -10.94 -0.73
N ILE A 198 -0.39 -9.98 -1.60
CA ILE A 198 -1.76 -9.54 -1.83
C ILE A 198 -2.44 -10.53 -2.78
N PRO A 199 -3.55 -11.19 -2.38
CA PRO A 199 -4.19 -12.23 -3.18
C PRO A 199 -4.53 -11.80 -4.62
N GLY A 200 -5.07 -10.59 -4.82
CA GLY A 200 -5.40 -10.08 -6.16
C GLY A 200 -4.17 -9.81 -7.03
N MET A 201 -3.05 -9.39 -6.44
CA MET A 201 -1.80 -9.17 -7.19
C MET A 201 -1.09 -10.47 -7.54
N MET A 202 -1.23 -11.50 -6.70
CA MET A 202 -0.71 -12.83 -6.99
C MET A 202 -1.37 -13.43 -8.23
N GLU A 203 -2.68 -13.23 -8.38
CA GLU A 203 -3.45 -13.70 -9.53
C GLU A 203 -3.02 -13.00 -10.83
N GLU A 204 -2.90 -11.67 -10.82
CA GLU A 204 -2.36 -10.84 -11.92
C GLU A 204 -0.92 -11.22 -12.32
N MET A 205 -0.08 -11.59 -11.35
CA MET A 205 1.26 -12.09 -11.68
C MET A 205 1.21 -13.50 -12.27
N SER A 206 0.34 -14.37 -11.75
CA SER A 206 0.24 -15.75 -12.24
C SER A 206 -0.34 -15.83 -13.66
N THR A 207 -1.20 -14.90 -14.06
CA THR A 207 -1.71 -14.80 -15.44
C THR A 207 -0.59 -14.37 -16.39
N LYS A 208 0.18 -13.33 -16.04
CA LYS A 208 1.34 -12.90 -16.86
C LYS A 208 2.42 -13.97 -17.00
N VAL A 209 2.70 -14.76 -15.96
CA VAL A 209 3.65 -15.90 -16.04
C VAL A 209 3.16 -16.98 -17.00
N LYS A 210 1.84 -17.15 -17.18
CA LYS A 210 1.27 -18.10 -18.16
C LYS A 210 1.26 -17.55 -19.59
N GLU A 211 1.20 -16.23 -19.76
CA GLU A 211 1.22 -15.56 -21.07
C GLU A 211 2.63 -15.41 -21.66
N LEU A 212 3.67 -15.43 -20.83
CA LEU A 212 5.05 -15.55 -21.31
C LEU A 212 5.21 -16.91 -22.02
N PRO A 213 5.57 -16.93 -23.32
CA PRO A 213 5.88 -18.18 -23.99
C PRO A 213 6.97 -18.88 -23.20
N LEU A 214 6.76 -20.15 -22.85
CA LEU A 214 7.76 -21.00 -22.21
C LEU A 214 9.11 -20.76 -22.89
N PRO A 215 10.20 -20.46 -22.15
CA PRO A 215 11.50 -20.32 -22.77
C PRO A 215 11.78 -21.63 -23.50
N ARG A 216 11.85 -21.55 -24.84
CA ARG A 216 12.22 -22.72 -25.65
C ARG A 216 13.50 -23.29 -25.05
N PRO A 217 13.59 -24.62 -24.84
CA PRO A 217 14.80 -25.23 -24.34
C PRO A 217 15.95 -24.71 -25.18
N LYS A 218 16.95 -24.08 -24.55
CA LYS A 218 18.18 -23.71 -25.23
C LYS A 218 18.81 -25.03 -25.67
N GLU A 219 18.59 -25.44 -26.91
CA GLU A 219 19.40 -26.48 -27.53
C GLU A 219 20.85 -26.01 -27.39
N ARG A 220 21.61 -26.74 -26.57
CA ARG A 220 23.07 -26.60 -26.53
C ARG A 220 23.56 -27.01 -27.91
N ILE A 221 23.76 -26.03 -28.79
CA ILE A 221 24.60 -26.23 -29.96
C ILE A 221 26.02 -26.32 -29.41
N ILE A 222 26.47 -27.56 -29.17
CA ILE A 222 27.89 -27.86 -29.00
C ILE A 222 28.47 -27.71 -30.41
N VAL A 223 29.03 -26.54 -30.71
CA VAL A 223 29.86 -26.37 -31.90
C VAL A 223 31.17 -27.11 -31.63
N VAL A 224 31.23 -28.38 -32.03
CA VAL A 224 32.49 -29.12 -32.11
C VAL A 224 33.31 -28.47 -33.23
N ARG A 225 34.35 -27.71 -32.87
CA ARG A 225 35.35 -27.22 -33.82
C ARG A 225 36.04 -28.44 -34.44
N GLN A 226 35.76 -28.72 -35.71
CA GLN A 226 36.56 -29.67 -36.48
C GLN A 226 37.88 -28.99 -36.89
N HIS A 227 38.99 -29.69 -36.67
CA HIS A 227 40.34 -29.28 -37.06
C HIS A 227 40.51 -29.40 -38.59
N PRO A 228 41.32 -28.54 -39.25
CA PRO A 228 41.33 -28.43 -40.72
C PRO A 228 42.05 -29.56 -41.49
N GLN A 229 42.44 -30.67 -40.86
CA GLN A 229 43.31 -31.66 -41.49
C GLN A 229 42.60 -32.90 -42.05
N GLU A 230 41.32 -33.11 -41.75
CA GLU A 230 40.58 -34.31 -42.21
C GLU A 230 39.91 -34.13 -43.59
N GLN A 231 39.77 -32.89 -44.08
CA GLN A 231 39.14 -32.65 -45.40
C GLN A 231 40.05 -32.98 -46.59
N GLN A 232 41.38 -32.97 -46.40
CA GLN A 232 42.30 -33.22 -47.53
C GLN A 232 42.55 -34.71 -47.80
N GLN A 233 42.19 -35.60 -46.87
CA GLN A 233 42.35 -37.05 -47.04
C GLN A 233 41.10 -37.73 -47.64
N GLN A 234 39.93 -37.09 -47.57
CA GLN A 234 38.69 -37.60 -48.20
C GLN A 234 38.54 -37.24 -49.67
N GLN A 235 39.24 -36.22 -50.19
CA GLN A 235 39.20 -35.89 -51.62
C GLN A 235 40.08 -36.79 -52.50
N LEU A 236 41.16 -37.36 -51.95
CA LEU A 236 42.02 -38.30 -52.69
C LEU A 236 41.44 -39.73 -52.78
N ALA A 237 40.49 -40.10 -51.91
CA ALA A 237 39.86 -41.42 -51.92
C ALA A 237 38.60 -41.50 -52.83
N VAL A 238 38.08 -40.36 -53.29
CA VAL A 238 36.91 -40.31 -54.18
C VAL A 238 37.34 -40.43 -55.65
N ASP A 239 38.44 -39.78 -56.05
CA ASP A 239 38.97 -39.89 -57.43
C ASP A 239 39.57 -41.27 -57.76
N SER A 240 39.91 -42.09 -56.75
CA SER A 240 40.44 -43.45 -57.01
C SER A 240 39.34 -44.50 -57.25
N ASN A 241 38.07 -44.20 -56.95
CA ASN A 241 36.96 -45.15 -57.02
C ASN A 241 36.04 -44.91 -58.24
N GLN A 242 36.35 -43.94 -59.10
CA GLN A 242 35.54 -43.61 -60.28
C GLN A 242 36.06 -44.22 -61.61
N ASP A 243 37.19 -44.94 -61.60
CA ASP A 243 37.80 -45.55 -62.80
C ASP A 243 37.68 -47.09 -62.90
N MET A 244 36.71 -47.73 -62.21
CA MET A 244 36.54 -49.20 -62.25
C MET A 244 35.11 -49.68 -62.56
N HIS A 245 34.32 -48.89 -63.29
CA HIS A 245 33.07 -49.37 -63.89
C HIS A 245 32.92 -48.92 -65.34
N TYR A 246 33.61 -49.62 -66.26
CA TYR A 246 33.17 -49.93 -67.62
C TYR A 246 33.76 -51.27 -68.05
#